data_AF-A0A2T7TCD9-F1
#
_entry.id   AF-A0A2T7TCD9-F1
#
_cell.length_a   1.000
_cell.length_b   1.000
_cell.length_c   1.000
_cell.angle_alpha   90.00
_cell.angle_beta   90.00
_cell.angle_gamma   90.00
#
_symmetry.space_group_name_H-M   'P 1'
#
loop_
_entity.id
_entity.type
_entity.pdbx_description
1 polymer ?
#
loop_
_entity_poly.entity_id
_entity_poly.type
_entity_poly.pdbx_seq_one_letter_code
_entity_poly.pdbx_strand_id
1 'polypeptide(L)'
;MAGDLNISAGELRASAGAADSLVTDLRPSLKKAVEDLTAASASFRDWSAGPRMEETADGWGTALGTLCDNLSQHAQGMRLLANGRDIMEQEVLDSFRGW
;
A
#
# COMPACT_ATOMS: atom_id res chain seq x y z
N MET A 1 -31.94 4.74 8.78
CA MET A 1 -31.08 5.85 8.33
C MET A 1 -29.83 5.27 7.66
N ALA A 2 -29.96 4.88 6.39
CA ALA A 2 -28.85 4.42 5.54
C ALA A 2 -28.52 5.53 4.54
N GLY A 3 -28.28 6.73 5.06
CA GLY A 3 -27.83 7.86 4.26
C GLY A 3 -26.32 7.78 4.07
N ASP A 4 -25.87 7.98 2.83
CA ASP A 4 -24.49 8.34 2.45
C ASP A 4 -23.37 7.32 2.68
N LEU A 5 -23.60 6.04 2.40
CA LEU A 5 -22.51 5.06 2.16
C LEU A 5 -22.12 4.96 0.67
N ASN A 6 -22.54 5.91 -0.16
CA ASN A 6 -22.26 5.91 -1.59
C ASN A 6 -20.90 6.57 -1.87
N ILE A 7 -19.79 5.88 -1.59
CA ILE A 7 -18.46 6.35 -2.00
C ILE A 7 -18.39 6.31 -3.53
N SER A 8 -18.19 7.47 -4.17
CA SER A 8 -18.14 7.55 -5.63
C SER A 8 -16.92 6.79 -6.17
N ALA A 9 -17.03 6.23 -7.38
CA ALA A 9 -15.89 5.62 -8.06
C ALA A 9 -14.74 6.63 -8.27
N GLY A 10 -15.08 7.92 -8.43
CA GLY A 10 -14.12 9.02 -8.50
C GLY A 10 -13.31 9.17 -7.20
N GLU A 11 -13.95 9.15 -6.04
CA GLU A 11 -13.27 9.23 -4.74
C GLU A 11 -12.40 8.00 -4.46
N LEU A 12 -12.85 6.80 -4.83
CA LEU A 12 -12.04 5.58 -4.73
C LEU A 12 -10.78 5.66 -5.61
N ARG A 13 -10.91 6.18 -6.84
CA ARG A 13 -9.76 6.38 -7.73
C ARG A 13 -8.82 7.48 -7.22
N ALA A 14 -9.35 8.57 -6.69
CA ALA A 14 -8.56 9.63 -6.09
C ALA A 14 -7.78 9.12 -4.87
N SER A 15 -8.43 8.32 -4.02
CA SER A 15 -7.80 7.70 -2.85
C SER A 15 -6.74 6.66 -3.25
N ALA A 16 -6.99 5.86 -4.30
CA ALA A 16 -5.97 5.00 -4.89
C ALA A 16 -4.77 5.79 -5.43
N GLY A 17 -5.01 6.92 -6.08
CA GLY A 17 -3.94 7.83 -6.53
C GLY A 17 -3.13 8.39 -5.37
N ALA A 18 -3.79 8.82 -4.28
CA ALA A 18 -3.12 9.31 -3.08
C ALA A 18 -2.28 8.21 -2.40
N ALA A 19 -2.78 6.98 -2.35
CA ALA A 19 -2.03 5.83 -1.83
C ALA A 19 -0.79 5.52 -2.68
N ASP A 20 -0.90 5.58 -4.01
CA ASP A 20 0.25 5.41 -4.92
C ASP A 20 1.29 6.54 -4.75
N SER A 21 0.86 7.79 -4.60
CA SER A 21 1.76 8.91 -4.30
C SER A 21 2.47 8.69 -2.96
N LEU A 22 1.73 8.25 -1.93
CA LEU A 22 2.31 7.92 -0.64
C LEU A 22 3.37 6.82 -0.75
N VAL A 23 3.12 5.76 -1.52
CA VAL A 23 4.10 4.70 -1.78
C VAL A 23 5.33 5.26 -2.51
N THR A 24 5.12 6.10 -3.51
CA THR A 24 6.19 6.72 -4.31
C THR A 24 7.08 7.61 -3.44
N ASP A 25 6.47 8.39 -2.56
CA ASP A 25 7.17 9.33 -1.67
C ASP A 25 7.87 8.62 -0.50
N LEU A 26 7.27 7.55 0.04
CA LEU A 26 7.83 6.81 1.17
C LEU A 26 8.93 5.83 0.74
N ARG A 27 8.85 5.26 -0.47
CA ARG A 27 9.79 4.23 -0.94
C ARG A 27 11.27 4.64 -0.84
N PRO A 28 11.70 5.85 -1.22
CA PRO A 28 13.10 6.29 -1.05
C PRO A 28 13.53 6.33 0.41
N SER A 29 12.69 6.87 1.29
CA SER A 29 12.98 6.97 2.73
C SER A 29 13.04 5.61 3.40
N LEU A 30 12.13 4.70 3.03
CA LEU A 30 12.11 3.32 3.53
C LEU A 30 13.33 2.54 3.05
N LYS A 31 13.71 2.68 1.77
CA LYS A 31 14.92 2.07 1.23
C LYS A 31 16.17 2.55 1.98
N LYS A 32 16.28 3.86 2.20
CA LYS A 32 17.39 4.44 2.97
C LYS A 32 17.44 3.90 4.40
N ALA A 33 16.30 3.81 5.08
CA ALA A 33 16.25 3.28 6.44
C ALA A 33 16.73 1.82 6.51
N VAL A 34 16.38 0.98 5.53
CA VAL A 34 16.87 -0.40 5.43
C VAL A 34 18.37 -0.46 5.17
N GLU A 35 18.87 0.38 4.26
CA GLU A 35 20.32 0.49 3.97
C GLU A 35 21.10 0.94 5.21
N ASP A 36 20.62 1.95 5.93
CA ASP A 36 21.24 2.48 7.15
C ASP A 36 21.23 1.42 8.28
N LEU A 37 20.14 0.68 8.44
CA LEU A 37 20.04 -0.43 9.40
C LEU A 37 21.02 -1.56 9.07
N THR A 38 21.17 -1.89 7.78
CA THR A 38 22.10 -2.92 7.31
C THR A 38 23.56 -2.49 7.52
N ALA A 39 23.88 -1.22 7.25
CA ALA A 39 25.20 -0.67 7.50
C ALA A 39 25.52 -0.63 9.00
N ALA A 40 24.54 -0.27 9.83
CA ALA A 40 24.67 -0.28 11.28
C ALA A 40 24.91 -1.70 11.81
N SER A 41 24.12 -2.69 11.39
CA SER A 41 24.29 -4.08 11.82
C SER A 41 25.65 -4.64 11.41
N ALA A 42 26.12 -4.36 10.19
CA ALA A 42 27.44 -4.74 9.72
C ALA A 42 28.57 -4.15 10.58
N SER A 43 28.40 -2.92 11.07
CA SER A 43 29.38 -2.26 11.95
C SER A 43 29.48 -2.92 13.33
N PHE A 44 28.45 -3.65 13.76
CA PHE A 44 28.42 -4.38 15.04
C PHE A 44 28.78 -5.86 14.91
N ARG A 45 29.17 -6.35 13.73
CA ARG A 45 29.39 -7.78 13.47
C ARG A 45 30.39 -8.43 14.42
N ASP A 46 31.48 -7.74 14.74
CA ASP A 46 32.54 -8.28 15.60
C ASP A 46 32.24 -8.12 17.10
N TRP A 47 31.09 -7.52 17.44
CA TRP A 47 30.66 -7.30 18.81
C TRP A 47 29.76 -8.44 19.25
N SER A 48 29.73 -8.72 20.56
CA SER A 48 28.84 -9.74 21.14
C SER A 48 27.35 -9.50 20.87
N ALA A 49 26.98 -8.25 20.56
CA ALA A 49 25.63 -7.85 20.18
C ALA A 49 25.32 -7.98 18.68
N GLY A 50 26.32 -8.26 17.83
CA GLY A 50 26.20 -8.32 16.38
C GLY A 50 25.03 -9.18 15.88
N PRO A 51 24.89 -10.45 16.34
CA PRO A 51 23.79 -11.31 15.92
C PRO A 51 22.40 -10.75 16.23
N ARG A 52 22.23 -10.10 17.40
CA ARG A 52 20.95 -9.48 17.78
C ARG A 52 20.64 -8.22 16.96
N MET A 53 21.67 -7.46 16.61
CA MET A 53 21.53 -6.30 15.74
C MET A 53 21.15 -6.71 14.31
N GLU A 54 21.70 -7.82 13.81
CA GLU A 54 21.36 -8.40 12.51
C GLU A 54 19.89 -8.85 12.48
N GLU A 55 19.44 -9.64 13.47
CA GLU A 55 18.02 -10.02 13.61
C GLU A 55 17.09 -8.81 13.68
N THR A 56 17.50 -7.75 14.39
CA THR A 56 16.71 -6.52 14.50
C THR A 56 16.62 -5.80 13.16
N ALA A 57 17.73 -5.68 12.43
CA ALA A 57 17.76 -5.06 11.11
C ALA A 57 16.87 -5.82 10.11
N ASP A 58 16.94 -7.16 10.11
CA ASP A 58 16.11 -8.02 9.25
C ASP A 58 14.62 -7.89 9.58
N GLY A 59 14.28 -7.86 10.88
CA GLY A 59 12.91 -7.67 11.35
C GLY A 59 12.32 -6.32 10.90
N TRP A 60 13.08 -5.24 11.05
CA TRP A 60 12.67 -3.93 10.54
C TRP A 60 12.59 -3.90 9.01
N GLY A 61 13.55 -4.49 8.30
CA GLY A 61 13.51 -4.59 6.83
C GLY A 61 12.24 -5.28 6.34
N THR A 62 11.88 -6.40 6.96
CA THR A 62 10.66 -7.14 6.65
C THR A 62 9.39 -6.33 6.94
N ALA A 63 9.32 -5.67 8.09
CA ALA A 63 8.16 -4.86 8.48
C ALA A 63 7.96 -3.66 7.55
N LEU A 64 9.04 -2.98 7.17
CA LEU A 64 8.99 -1.84 6.23
C LEU A 64 8.62 -2.29 4.82
N GLY A 65 9.14 -3.45 4.36
CA GLY A 65 8.72 -4.04 3.08
C GLY A 65 7.23 -4.38 3.06
N THR A 66 6.74 -5.02 4.13
CA THR A 66 5.32 -5.36 4.29
C THR A 66 4.42 -4.12 4.25
N LEU A 67 4.85 -3.01 4.86
CA LEU A 67 4.11 -1.75 4.82
C LEU A 67 3.96 -1.22 3.38
N CYS A 68 5.04 -1.25 2.59
CA CYS A 68 5.00 -0.85 1.18
C CYS A 68 4.02 -1.72 0.37
N ASP A 69 4.05 -3.02 0.58
CA ASP A 69 3.17 -3.96 -0.13
C ASP A 69 1.70 -3.73 0.25
N ASN A 70 1.41 -3.54 1.53
CA ASN A 70 0.05 -3.28 2.02
C ASN A 70 -0.55 -1.99 1.45
N LEU A 71 0.25 -0.92 1.33
CA LEU A 71 -0.20 0.34 0.73
C LEU A 71 -0.50 0.16 -0.77
N SER A 72 0.35 -0.58 -1.47
CA SER A 72 0.15 -0.90 -2.90
C SER A 72 -1.11 -1.75 -3.11
N GLN A 73 -1.35 -2.74 -2.24
CA GLN A 73 -2.55 -3.58 -2.28
C GLN A 73 -3.82 -2.78 -1.98
N HIS A 74 -3.79 -1.83 -1.04
CA HIS A 74 -4.93 -0.94 -0.79
C HIS A 74 -5.27 -0.09 -2.01
N ALA A 75 -4.27 0.49 -2.68
CA ALA A 75 -4.47 1.24 -3.91
C ALA A 75 -5.11 0.37 -5.00
N GLN A 76 -4.66 -0.88 -5.14
CA GLN A 76 -5.24 -1.84 -6.09
C GLN A 76 -6.68 -2.21 -5.72
N GLY A 77 -6.97 -2.48 -4.45
CA GLY A 77 -8.32 -2.80 -3.97
C GLY A 77 -9.32 -1.68 -4.25
N MET A 78 -8.93 -0.43 -4.01
CA MET A 78 -9.79 0.73 -4.31
C MET A 78 -10.09 0.87 -5.81
N ARG A 79 -9.14 0.56 -6.69
CA ARG A 79 -9.36 0.52 -8.14
C ARG A 79 -10.32 -0.59 -8.55
N LEU A 80 -10.17 -1.78 -7.99
CA LEU A 80 -11.05 -2.92 -8.26
C LEU A 80 -12.49 -2.60 -7.86
N LEU A 81 -12.68 -1.98 -6.69
CA LEU A 81 -14.00 -1.54 -6.23
C LEU A 81 -14.60 -0.47 -7.15
N ALA A 82 -13.81 0.53 -7.56
CA ALA A 82 -14.26 1.56 -8.50
C ALA A 82 -14.66 0.98 -9.86
N ASN A 83 -13.87 0.06 -10.40
CA ASN A 83 -14.14 -0.56 -11.69
C ASN A 83 -15.34 -1.52 -11.64
N GLY A 84 -15.47 -2.30 -10.56
CA GLY A 84 -16.61 -3.20 -10.36
C GLY A 84 -17.93 -2.43 -10.26
N ARG A 85 -17.91 -1.25 -9.64
CA ARG A 85 -19.05 -0.34 -9.62
C ARG A 85 -19.44 0.15 -11.02
N ASP A 86 -18.47 0.61 -11.81
CA ASP A 86 -18.74 1.10 -13.16
C ASP A 86 -19.34 0.02 -14.07
N ILE A 87 -18.87 -1.24 -13.95
CA ILE A 87 -19.43 -2.38 -14.68
C ILE A 87 -20.89 -2.61 -14.28
N MET A 88 -21.19 -2.62 -12.98
CA MET A 88 -22.56 -2.81 -12.47
C MET A 88 -23.50 -1.68 -12.92
N GLU A 89 -23.05 -0.43 -12.90
CA GLU A 89 -23.84 0.71 -13.37
C GLU A 89 -24.14 0.61 -14.88
N GLN A 90 -23.19 0.15 -15.69
CA GLN A 90 -23.41 -0.09 -17.12
C GLN A 90 -24.41 -1.22 -17.39
N GLU A 91 -24.30 -2.35 -16.70
CA GLU A 91 -25.24 -3.47 -16.85
C GLU A 91 -26.69 -3.07 -16.50
N VAL A 92 -26.86 -2.26 -15.45
CA VAL A 92 -28.17 -1.71 -15.08
C VAL A 92 -28.70 -0.78 -16.17
N LEU A 93 -27.88 0.15 -16.67
CA LEU A 93 -28.28 1.07 -17.74
C LEU A 93 -28.65 0.34 -19.03
N ASP A 94 -27.91 -0.69 -19.41
CA ASP A 94 -28.20 -1.49 -20.61
C ASP A 94 -29.48 -2.31 -20.45
N SER A 95 -29.77 -2.79 -19.23
CA SER A 95 -31.04 -3.47 -18.91
C SER A 95 -32.26 -2.57 -19.13
N PHE A 96 -32.14 -1.25 -18.89
CA PHE A 96 -33.21 -0.28 -19.14
C PHE A 96 -33.29 0.19 -20.60
N ARG A 97 -32.21 0.07 -21.38
CA ARG A 97 -32.21 0.40 -22.83
C ARG A 97 -32.77 -0.73 -23.70
N GLY A 98 -32.88 -1.94 -23.16
CA GLY A 98 -33.48 -3.10 -23.82
C GLY A 98 -34.99 -3.26 -23.64
N TRP A 99 -35.66 -2.31 -22.96
CA TRP A 99 -37.11 -2.26 -22.76
C TRP A 99 -37.79 -1.23 -23.67
#